data_AF-A0A357CQB9-F1
#
_entry.id   AF-A0A357CQB9-F1
#
_cell.length_a   1.000
_cell.length_b   1.000
_cell.length_c   1.000
_cell.angle_alpha   90.00
_cell.angle_beta   90.00
_cell.angle_gamma   90.00
#
_symmetry.space_group_name_H-M   'P 1'
#
loop_
_entity.id
_entity.type
_entity.pdbx_description
1 polymer ?
#
loop_
_entity_poly.entity_id
_entity_poly.type
_entity_poly.pdbx_seq_one_letter_code
_entity_poly.pdbx_strand_id
1 'polypeptide(L)'
;MNQHYNQNYSREQIVVILATIQDCIREDKFIISKNENRQENIDFISEYNLNNRRQKGILLKIQPEDFCHSLQNTKKGFTHEVLYVFCPQVMLFNFDGIKESVDIYTKFNIIDSDRGKRVVVISFHNRNKAIDYRFR
;
A
#
# COMPACT_ATOMS: atom_id res chain seq x y z
N MET A 1 18.77 -12.36 -3.08
CA MET A 1 17.59 -11.76 -2.40
C MET A 1 18.11 -10.78 -1.36
N ASN A 2 17.58 -9.55 -1.35
CA ASN A 2 18.01 -8.51 -0.42
C ASN A 2 17.58 -8.92 1.01
N GLN A 3 18.49 -8.91 1.99
CA GLN A 3 18.25 -9.42 3.36
C GLN A 3 17.09 -8.74 4.09
N HIS A 4 16.58 -7.62 3.57
CA HIS A 4 15.50 -6.83 4.16
C HIS A 4 14.10 -7.18 3.64
N TYR A 5 13.97 -8.03 2.62
CA TYR A 5 12.66 -8.40 2.06
C TYR A 5 12.27 -9.81 2.50
N ASN A 6 11.05 -9.95 3.00
CA ASN A 6 10.49 -11.22 3.44
C ASN A 6 9.28 -11.60 2.57
N GLN A 7 9.40 -12.74 1.90
CA GLN A 7 8.35 -13.37 1.09
C GLN A 7 7.81 -14.66 1.71
N ASN A 8 8.31 -15.07 2.88
CA ASN A 8 7.93 -16.30 3.55
C ASN A 8 6.57 -16.16 4.26
N TYR A 9 5.52 -15.98 3.46
CA TYR A 9 4.13 -15.93 3.87
C TYR A 9 3.33 -16.97 3.09
N SER A 10 2.39 -17.62 3.77
CA SER A 10 1.30 -18.35 3.10
C SER A 10 0.25 -17.37 2.59
N ARG A 11 -0.58 -17.83 1.63
CA ARG A 11 -1.68 -17.01 1.12
C ARG A 11 -2.66 -16.65 2.24
N GLU A 12 -2.94 -17.59 3.14
CA GLU A 12 -3.87 -17.42 4.27
C GLU A 12 -3.38 -16.35 5.24
N GLN A 13 -2.07 -16.31 5.52
CA GLN A 13 -1.49 -15.26 6.35
C GLN A 13 -1.69 -13.87 5.71
N ILE A 14 -1.48 -13.76 4.40
CA ILE A 14 -1.69 -12.50 3.67
C ILE A 14 -3.16 -12.12 3.62
N VAL A 15 -4.09 -13.07 3.49
CA VAL A 15 -5.54 -12.82 3.57
C VAL A 15 -5.88 -12.15 4.91
N VAL A 16 -5.36 -12.67 6.03
CA VAL A 16 -5.64 -12.10 7.37
C VAL A 16 -5.03 -10.70 7.54
N ILE A 17 -3.80 -10.50 7.07
CA ILE A 17 -3.12 -9.19 7.11
C ILE A 17 -3.89 -8.16 6.26
N LEU A 18 -4.24 -8.53 5.03
CA LEU A 18 -4.96 -7.66 4.11
C LEU A 18 -6.37 -7.36 4.61
N ALA A 19 -7.06 -8.33 5.21
CA ALA A 19 -8.35 -8.11 5.86
C ALA A 19 -8.23 -7.05 6.97
N THR A 20 -7.22 -7.15 7.84
CA THR A 20 -6.95 -6.14 8.88
C THR A 20 -6.73 -4.75 8.28
N ILE A 21 -5.99 -4.66 7.17
CA ILE A 21 -5.76 -3.39 6.47
C ILE A 21 -7.07 -2.82 5.92
N GLN A 22 -7.85 -3.66 5.23
CA GLN A 22 -9.11 -3.25 4.62
C GLN A 22 -10.18 -2.89 5.65
N ASP A 23 -10.23 -3.54 6.81
CA ASP A 23 -11.14 -3.18 7.90
C ASP A 23 -10.83 -1.78 8.43
N CYS A 24 -9.55 -1.46 8.66
CA CYS A 24 -9.15 -0.11 9.03
C CYS A 24 -9.55 0.92 7.96
N ILE A 25 -9.42 0.57 6.67
CA ILE A 25 -9.83 1.44 5.58
C ILE A 25 -11.35 1.63 5.55
N ARG A 26 -12.15 0.58 5.73
CA ARG A 26 -13.63 0.63 5.79
C ARG A 26 -14.08 1.59 6.88
N GLU A 27 -13.45 1.53 8.05
CA GLU A 27 -13.73 2.36 9.22
C GLU A 27 -13.09 3.76 9.18
N ASP A 28 -12.48 4.16 8.06
CA ASP A 28 -11.77 5.44 7.89
C ASP A 28 -10.63 5.65 8.92
N LYS A 29 -10.09 4.56 9.47
CA LYS A 29 -8.91 4.49 10.36
C LYS A 29 -7.61 4.37 9.57
N PHE A 30 -7.50 5.13 8.48
CA PHE A 30 -6.29 5.15 7.65
C PHE A 30 -5.90 6.56 7.23
N ILE A 31 -4.60 6.74 6.96
CA ILE A 31 -4.07 7.96 6.33
C ILE A 31 -3.11 7.57 5.21
N ILE A 32 -3.07 8.37 4.14
CA ILE A 32 -2.01 8.31 3.13
C ILE A 32 -1.00 9.41 3.45
N SER A 33 0.28 9.02 3.53
CA SER A 33 1.35 9.95 3.87
C SER A 33 1.60 10.96 2.72
N LYS A 34 1.58 12.26 3.03
CA LYS A 34 1.75 13.38 2.07
C LYS A 34 2.68 14.48 2.63
N ASN A 35 3.87 14.09 3.08
CA ASN A 35 4.89 15.04 3.53
C ASN A 35 5.97 15.24 2.45
N GLU A 36 6.95 16.09 2.71
CA GLU A 36 8.08 16.39 1.81
C GLU A 36 8.86 15.16 1.31
N ASN A 37 8.88 14.07 2.10
CA ASN A 37 9.52 12.81 1.71
C ASN A 37 8.60 11.88 0.90
N ARG A 38 7.39 12.35 0.55
CA ARG A 38 6.32 11.59 -0.12
C ARG A 38 5.77 12.33 -1.33
N GLN A 39 6.61 13.06 -2.04
CA GLN A 39 6.24 13.77 -3.26
C GLN A 39 5.61 12.85 -4.31
N GLU A 40 6.14 11.63 -4.51
CA GLU A 40 5.55 10.64 -5.42
C GLU A 40 4.08 10.30 -5.10
N ASN A 41 3.70 10.26 -3.81
CA ASN A 41 2.30 10.06 -3.43
C ASN A 41 1.45 11.28 -3.81
N ILE A 42 1.99 12.49 -3.61
CA ILE A 42 1.30 13.76 -3.90
C ILE A 42 1.08 13.88 -5.41
N ASP A 43 2.13 13.63 -6.20
CA ASP A 43 2.12 13.69 -7.67
C ASP A 43 1.12 12.69 -8.22
N PHE A 44 1.20 11.42 -7.80
CA PHE A 44 0.29 10.37 -8.24
C PHE A 44 -1.18 10.68 -7.91
N ILE A 45 -1.45 11.20 -6.71
CA ILE A 45 -2.81 11.57 -6.32
C ILE A 45 -3.33 12.73 -7.19
N SER A 46 -2.47 13.69 -7.53
CA SER A 46 -2.80 14.83 -8.37
C SER A 46 -3.04 14.42 -9.82
N GLU A 47 -2.11 13.67 -10.40
CA GLU A 47 -2.12 13.20 -11.80
C GLU A 47 -3.42 12.45 -12.15
N TYR A 48 -3.87 11.58 -11.26
CA TYR A 48 -5.08 10.78 -11.48
C TYR A 48 -6.34 11.34 -10.80
N ASN A 49 -6.26 12.53 -10.21
CA ASN A 49 -7.36 13.17 -9.45
C ASN A 49 -8.00 12.21 -8.42
N LEU A 50 -7.16 11.58 -7.60
CA LEU A 50 -7.59 10.57 -6.64
C LEU A 50 -8.09 11.23 -5.37
N ASN A 51 -9.36 11.63 -5.34
CA ASN A 51 -10.00 12.06 -4.09
C ASN A 51 -10.07 10.91 -3.05
N ASN A 52 -10.41 11.23 -1.80
CA ASN A 52 -10.44 10.24 -0.71
C ASN A 52 -11.30 9.01 -1.04
N ARG A 53 -12.47 9.19 -1.67
CA ARG A 53 -13.35 8.09 -2.10
C ARG A 53 -12.65 7.17 -3.11
N ARG A 54 -11.94 7.73 -4.09
CA ARG A 54 -11.21 6.96 -5.11
C ARG A 54 -10.00 6.24 -4.50
N GLN A 55 -9.26 6.90 -3.60
CA GLN A 55 -8.17 6.27 -2.84
C GLN A 55 -8.69 5.07 -2.05
N LYS A 56 -9.76 5.25 -1.25
CA LYS A 56 -10.42 4.17 -0.49
C LYS A 56 -10.86 3.03 -1.41
N GLY A 57 -11.48 3.36 -2.56
CA GLY A 57 -11.90 2.38 -3.55
C GLY A 57 -10.77 1.56 -4.17
N ILE A 58 -9.58 2.14 -4.35
CA ILE A 58 -8.38 1.42 -4.82
C ILE A 58 -7.88 0.47 -3.72
N LEU A 59 -7.70 0.99 -2.50
CA LEU A 59 -7.12 0.22 -1.40
C LEU A 59 -8.01 -0.98 -1.00
N LEU A 60 -9.33 -0.84 -1.09
CA LEU A 60 -10.29 -1.93 -0.81
C LEU A 60 -10.35 -3.00 -1.91
N LYS A 61 -9.78 -2.74 -3.09
CA LYS A 61 -9.75 -3.70 -4.21
C LYS A 61 -8.48 -4.54 -4.24
N ILE A 62 -7.47 -4.20 -3.44
CA ILE A 62 -6.24 -4.99 -3.31
C ILE A 62 -6.61 -6.43 -2.96
N GLN A 63 -5.97 -7.38 -3.62
CA GLN A 63 -6.14 -8.81 -3.43
C GLN A 63 -4.87 -9.44 -2.83
N PRO A 64 -4.98 -10.63 -2.21
CA PRO A 64 -3.80 -11.35 -1.71
C PRO A 64 -2.73 -11.56 -2.79
N GLU A 65 -3.12 -11.77 -4.04
CA GLU A 65 -2.23 -11.96 -5.20
C GLU A 65 -1.38 -10.73 -5.53
N ASP A 66 -1.79 -9.55 -5.07
CA ASP A 66 -1.03 -8.32 -5.24
C ASP A 66 0.15 -8.25 -4.25
N PHE A 67 0.24 -9.16 -3.27
CA PHE A 67 1.30 -9.15 -2.28
C PHE A 67 2.67 -9.45 -2.89
N CYS A 68 3.63 -8.61 -2.54
CA CYS A 68 5.00 -8.71 -3.04
C CYS A 68 5.95 -9.23 -1.96
N HIS A 69 6.03 -8.53 -0.84
CA HIS A 69 6.89 -8.85 0.30
C HIS A 69 6.53 -7.98 1.51
N SER A 70 7.07 -8.34 2.67
CA SER A 70 7.20 -7.41 3.79
C SER A 70 8.66 -6.99 3.98
N LEU A 71 8.88 -5.92 4.74
CA LEU A 71 10.21 -5.45 5.13
C LEU A 71 10.17 -4.82 6.52
N GLN A 72 11.28 -4.87 7.24
CA GLN A 72 11.42 -4.13 8.49
C GLN A 72 11.58 -2.64 8.20
N ASN A 73 10.93 -1.80 9.00
CA ASN A 73 11.12 -0.36 8.92
C ASN A 73 12.57 -0.01 9.32
N THR A 74 13.27 0.78 8.50
CA THR A 74 14.68 1.13 8.75
C THR A 74 14.84 2.45 9.51
N LYS A 75 13.73 3.17 9.76
CA LYS A 75 13.76 4.43 10.50
C LYS A 75 14.12 4.17 11.97
N LYS A 76 15.14 4.86 12.48
CA LYS A 76 15.54 4.80 13.89
C LYS A 76 14.34 5.06 14.80
N GLY A 77 14.12 4.19 15.78
CA GLY A 77 12.97 4.21 16.70
C GLY A 77 11.75 3.42 16.22
N PHE A 78 11.71 2.99 14.97
CA PHE A 78 10.59 2.25 14.38
C PHE A 78 11.00 0.88 13.84
N THR A 79 12.21 0.41 14.16
CA THR A 79 12.78 -0.84 13.60
C THR A 79 12.07 -2.13 14.03
N HIS A 80 11.10 -2.02 14.95
CA HIS A 80 10.21 -3.10 15.35
C HIS A 80 8.97 -3.23 14.44
N GLU A 81 8.72 -2.23 13.58
CA GLU A 81 7.55 -2.21 12.69
C GLU A 81 7.81 -3.01 11.41
N VAL A 82 6.81 -3.81 11.02
CA VAL A 82 6.79 -4.52 9.74
C VAL A 82 5.96 -3.73 8.74
N LEU A 83 6.53 -3.51 7.56
CA LEU A 83 5.87 -2.85 6.45
C LEU A 83 5.45 -3.90 5.41
N TYR A 84 4.22 -3.81 4.92
CA TYR A 84 3.67 -4.75 3.93
C TYR A 84 3.54 -4.08 2.57
N VAL A 85 4.05 -4.72 1.52
CA VAL A 85 4.05 -4.19 0.15
C VAL A 85 3.11 -4.99 -0.72
N PHE A 86 2.19 -4.27 -1.38
CA PHE A 86 1.33 -4.80 -2.43
C PHE A 86 1.47 -3.95 -3.69
N CYS A 87 1.27 -4.57 -4.86
CA CYS A 87 1.29 -3.89 -6.13
C CYS A 87 0.03 -4.23 -6.96
N PRO A 88 -1.15 -3.69 -6.63
CA PRO A 88 -2.34 -3.87 -7.43
C PRO A 88 -2.21 -3.22 -8.81
N GLN A 89 -2.77 -3.87 -9.82
CA GLN A 89 -2.98 -3.28 -11.13
C GLN A 89 -4.41 -2.72 -11.23
N VAL A 90 -4.55 -1.45 -11.58
CA VAL A 90 -5.84 -0.75 -11.61
C VAL A 90 -5.97 0.09 -12.89
N MET A 91 -7.14 0.04 -13.52
CA MET A 91 -7.46 0.95 -14.61
C MET A 91 -7.81 2.33 -14.07
N LEU A 92 -7.03 3.35 -14.43
CA LEU A 92 -7.24 4.74 -14.06
C LEU A 92 -7.40 5.63 -15.29
N PHE A 93 -7.93 6.84 -15.08
CA PHE A 93 -7.97 7.91 -16.07
C PHE A 93 -7.02 8.99 -15.60
N ASN A 94 -6.06 9.36 -16.45
CA ASN A 94 -5.16 10.48 -16.19
C ASN A 94 -5.88 11.84 -16.40
N PHE A 95 -5.17 12.94 -16.21
CA PHE A 95 -5.73 14.29 -16.34
C PHE A 95 -6.31 14.59 -17.74
N ASP A 96 -5.76 13.97 -18.79
CA ASP A 96 -6.24 14.09 -20.17
C ASP A 96 -7.46 13.20 -20.47
N GLY A 97 -7.96 12.46 -19.48
CA GLY A 97 -9.06 11.52 -19.64
C GLY A 97 -8.67 10.24 -20.38
N ILE A 98 -7.37 9.96 -20.52
CA ILE A 98 -6.87 8.73 -21.13
C ILE A 98 -6.93 7.61 -20.11
N LYS A 99 -7.57 6.51 -20.50
CA LYS A 99 -7.67 5.30 -19.67
C LYS A 99 -6.41 4.46 -19.83
N GLU A 100 -5.75 4.14 -18.72
CA GLU A 100 -4.55 3.31 -18.72
C GLU A 100 -4.52 2.31 -17.56
N SER A 101 -3.74 1.25 -17.73
CA SER A 101 -3.51 0.24 -16.70
C SER A 101 -2.30 0.64 -15.87
N VAL A 102 -2.51 0.81 -14.57
CA VAL A 102 -1.51 1.33 -13.65
C VAL A 102 -1.16 0.30 -12.60
N ASP A 103 0.12 -0.06 -12.51
CA ASP A 103 0.67 -0.83 -11.39
C ASP A 103 0.95 0.14 -10.23
N ILE A 104 0.17 0.07 -9.16
CA ILE A 104 0.28 1.00 -8.03
C ILE A 104 1.16 0.36 -6.95
N TYR A 105 2.29 0.97 -6.64
CA TYR A 105 3.12 0.54 -5.51
C TYR A 105 2.51 1.04 -4.19
N THR A 106 2.13 0.10 -3.32
CA THR A 106 1.57 0.40 -2.01
C THR A 106 2.41 -0.17 -0.89
N LYS A 107 2.56 0.59 0.20
CA LYS A 107 3.30 0.17 1.40
C LYS A 107 2.52 0.54 2.64
N PHE A 108 2.16 -0.45 3.44
CA PHE A 108 1.33 -0.29 4.63
C PHE A 108 2.15 -0.50 5.89
N ASN A 109 1.88 0.34 6.89
CA ASN A 109 2.22 0.07 8.29
C ASN A 109 0.92 -0.07 9.08
N ILE A 110 0.79 -1.17 9.82
CA ILE A 110 -0.34 -1.42 10.72
C ILE A 110 0.11 -1.03 12.11
N ILE A 111 -0.50 0.01 12.67
CA ILE A 111 -0.21 0.48 14.02
C ILE A 111 -1.27 -0.11 14.95
N ASP A 112 -0.84 -0.94 15.88
CA ASP A 112 -1.69 -1.49 16.93
C ASP A 112 -1.44 -0.73 18.24
N SER A 113 -2.51 -0.32 18.91
CA SER A 113 -2.46 0.48 20.13
C SER A 113 -3.69 0.21 21.00
N ASP A 114 -3.68 0.67 22.24
CA ASP A 114 -4.83 0.55 23.16
C ASP A 114 -6.12 1.20 22.61
N ARG A 115 -5.99 2.12 21.63
CA ARG A 115 -7.12 2.78 20.96
C ARG A 115 -7.58 2.05 19.70
N GLY A 116 -7.10 0.83 19.48
CA GLY A 116 -7.36 0.00 18.31
C GLY A 116 -6.36 0.22 17.18
N LYS A 117 -6.55 -0.60 16.13
CA LYS A 117 -5.69 -0.63 14.94
C LYS A 117 -5.96 0.54 14.00
N ARG A 118 -4.89 1.04 13.39
CA ARG A 118 -4.92 2.05 12.33
C ARG A 118 -3.90 1.71 11.26
N VAL A 119 -4.13 2.19 10.04
CA VAL A 119 -3.22 1.95 8.92
C VAL A 119 -2.61 3.25 8.42
N VAL A 120 -1.28 3.27 8.31
CA VAL A 120 -0.58 4.31 7.56
C VAL A 120 -0.19 3.73 6.21
N VAL A 121 -0.74 4.32 5.14
CA VAL A 121 -0.30 4.06 3.77
C VAL A 121 0.91 4.95 3.51
N ILE A 122 2.09 4.36 3.64
CA ILE A 122 3.38 5.03 3.52
C ILE A 122 3.66 5.39 2.05
N SER A 123 3.47 4.43 1.15
CA SER A 123 3.59 4.61 -0.30
C SER A 123 2.26 4.33 -0.97
N PHE A 124 1.88 5.20 -1.90
CA PHE A 124 0.71 5.08 -2.75
C PHE A 124 0.98 5.87 -4.04
N HIS A 125 1.71 5.25 -4.96
CA HIS A 125 2.19 5.91 -6.18
C HIS A 125 2.39 4.91 -7.32
N ASN A 126 2.62 5.40 -8.54
CA ASN A 126 3.01 4.57 -9.68
C ASN A 126 4.24 3.71 -9.36
N ARG A 127 4.23 2.44 -9.77
CA ARG A 127 5.38 1.55 -9.61
C ARG A 127 6.57 2.11 -10.40
N ASN A 128 7.62 2.48 -9.68
CA ASN A 128 8.87 3.04 -10.25
C ASN A 128 10.07 2.09 -10.18
N LYS A 129 9.87 0.86 -9.69
CA LYS A 129 10.92 -0.17 -9.56
C LYS A 129 10.38 -1.54 -9.93
N ALA A 130 11.27 -2.45 -10.32
CA ALA A 130 10.91 -3.85 -10.53
C ALA A 130 10.24 -4.42 -9.27
N ILE A 131 9.17 -5.18 -9.46
CA ILE A 131 8.39 -5.81 -8.41
C ILE A 131 8.41 -7.32 -8.63
N ASP A 132 8.46 -8.07 -7.55
CA ASP A 132 8.37 -9.52 -7.54
C ASP A 132 7.18 -9.91 -6.67
N TYR A 133 6.21 -10.60 -7.28
CA TYR A 133 4.96 -10.99 -6.64
C TYR A 133 5.15 -12.34 -5.96
N ARG A 134 4.60 -12.50 -4.75
CA ARG A 134 4.77 -13.77 -4.03
C ARG A 134 3.93 -14.91 -4.59
N PHE A 135 2.75 -14.59 -5.13
CA PHE A 135 1.73 -15.58 -5.52
C PHE A 135 1.36 -15.55 -7.01
N ARG A 136 2.15 -14.85 -7.84
CA ARG A 136 1.97 -14.78 -9.31
C ARG A 136 3.17 -15.36 -10.01
#